data_AF-A0A4Y6RA56-F1
#
_entry.id   AF-A0A4Y6RA56-F1
#
_cell.length_a   1.000
_cell.length_b   1.000
_cell.length_c   1.000
_cell.angle_alpha   90.00
_cell.angle_beta   90.00
_cell.angle_gamma   90.00
#
_symmetry.space_group_name_H-M   'P 1'
#
loop_
_entity.id
_entity.type
_entity.pdbx_description
1 polymer ?
#
loop_
_entity_poly.entity_id
_entity_poly.type
_entity_poly.pdbx_seq_one_letter_code
_entity_poly.pdbx_strand_id
1 'polypeptide(L)'
;MMYDLARADRHHLANQAAPAYSLIRKVCACGKASTAKQLAQHGKCATCALAAVRDAIMPGDYAKLQHMLGAVQQYPKSKWGWRNYFAAGSGQQYEAMQRLVAAGLATAGRATGDMTYFYATRLGCKAAGLDGAGIKRAMEVQ
;
A
#
# COMPACT_ATOMS: atom_id res chain seq x y z
N MET A 1 -17.70 -20.12 -21.57
CA MET A 1 -17.39 -18.95 -20.72
C MET A 1 -17.88 -17.71 -21.47
N MET A 2 -19.06 -17.20 -21.12
CA MET A 2 -19.66 -16.06 -21.80
C MET A 2 -19.03 -14.79 -21.22
N TYR A 3 -18.17 -14.13 -21.99
CA TYR A 3 -17.61 -12.84 -21.61
C TYR A 3 -18.78 -11.85 -21.49
N ASP A 4 -18.98 -11.30 -20.29
CA ASP A 4 -20.03 -10.32 -20.03
C ASP A 4 -19.63 -8.98 -20.68
N LEU A 5 -19.99 -8.83 -21.97
CA LEU A 5 -19.70 -7.66 -22.80
C LEU A 5 -20.19 -6.36 -22.13
N ALA A 6 -21.29 -6.41 -21.37
CA ALA A 6 -21.80 -5.28 -20.61
C ALA A 6 -20.85 -4.81 -19.49
N ARG A 7 -19.99 -5.69 -18.98
CA ARG A 7 -18.92 -5.31 -18.04
C ARG A 7 -17.75 -4.66 -18.76
N ALA A 8 -17.33 -5.20 -19.90
CA ALA A 8 -16.25 -4.63 -20.71
C ALA A 8 -16.62 -3.22 -21.23
N ASP A 9 -17.86 -3.03 -21.69
CA ASP A 9 -18.36 -1.75 -22.18
C ASP A 9 -18.45 -0.69 -21.07
N ARG A 10 -18.90 -1.08 -19.86
CA ARG A 10 -18.89 -0.17 -18.70
C ARG A 10 -17.47 0.27 -18.32
N HIS A 11 -16.49 -0.63 -18.40
CA HIS A 11 -15.08 -0.26 -18.17
C HIS A 11 -14.56 0.69 -19.26
N HIS A 12 -14.95 0.48 -20.52
CA HIS A 12 -14.56 1.34 -21.63
C HIS A 12 -15.15 2.76 -21.50
N LEU A 13 -16.44 2.87 -21.16
CA LEU A 13 -17.11 4.15 -20.93
C LEU A 13 -16.52 4.92 -19.75
N ALA A 14 -16.19 4.24 -18.65
CA ALA A 14 -15.53 4.88 -17.50
C ALA A 14 -14.13 5.42 -17.85
N ASN A 15 -13.40 4.75 -18.74
CA ASN A 15 -12.10 5.20 -19.22
C ASN A 15 -12.21 6.38 -20.20
N GLN A 16 -13.28 6.45 -20.99
CA GLN A 16 -13.56 7.59 -21.90
C GLN A 16 -14.07 8.83 -21.16
N ALA A 17 -14.82 8.64 -20.06
CA ALA A 17 -15.27 9.73 -19.20
C ALA A 17 -14.14 10.33 -18.34
N ALA A 18 -12.99 9.64 -18.24
CA ALA A 18 -11.81 10.19 -17.60
C ALA A 18 -11.19 11.25 -18.53
N PRO A 19 -11.04 12.51 -18.08
CA PRO A 19 -10.51 13.57 -18.92
C PRO A 19 -9.10 13.21 -19.44
N ALA A 20 -8.84 13.57 -20.71
CA ALA A 20 -7.64 13.21 -21.48
C ALA A 20 -6.29 13.57 -20.81
N TYR A 21 -6.30 14.39 -19.76
CA TYR A 21 -5.12 14.74 -18.96
C TYR A 21 -4.56 13.58 -18.11
N SER A 22 -5.30 12.48 -17.95
CA SER A 22 -4.93 11.44 -16.96
C SER A 22 -3.59 10.73 -17.25
N LEU A 23 -3.14 10.70 -18.51
CA LEU A 23 -1.92 10.02 -18.95
C LEU A 23 -0.82 10.96 -19.47
N ILE A 24 -1.07 12.28 -19.57
CA ILE A 24 -0.05 13.24 -20.03
C ILE A 24 1.18 13.13 -19.13
N ARG A 25 2.35 12.91 -19.74
CA ARG A 25 3.61 12.80 -19.01
C ARG A 25 4.09 14.20 -18.61
N LYS A 26 4.38 14.36 -17.32
CA LYS A 26 4.99 15.56 -16.73
C LYS A 26 6.20 15.15 -15.88
N VAL A 27 7.08 16.09 -15.62
CA VAL A 27 8.28 15.87 -14.80
C VAL A 27 7.99 16.29 -13.36
N CYS A 28 8.30 15.43 -12.40
CA CYS A 28 8.29 15.76 -10.99
C CYS A 28 9.53 16.58 -10.61
N ALA A 29 9.50 17.31 -9.49
CA ALA A 29 10.66 18.04 -8.97
C ALA A 29 11.94 17.18 -8.79
N CYS A 30 11.81 15.85 -8.67
CA CYS A 30 12.93 14.92 -8.62
C CYS A 30 13.49 14.51 -10.01
N GLY A 31 13.02 15.13 -11.10
CA GLY A 31 13.43 14.82 -12.48
C GLY A 31 12.74 13.60 -13.10
N LYS A 32 12.00 12.80 -12.33
CA LYS A 32 11.32 11.60 -12.84
C LYS A 32 10.00 11.93 -13.55
N ALA A 33 9.74 11.23 -14.64
CA ALA A 33 8.46 11.32 -15.34
C ALA A 33 7.32 10.74 -14.50
N SER A 34 6.17 11.41 -14.48
CA SER A 34 4.93 10.99 -13.83
C SER A 34 3.74 11.40 -14.69
N THR A 35 2.53 10.96 -14.32
CA THR A 35 1.32 11.41 -15.01
C THR A 35 0.85 12.74 -14.44
N ALA A 36 0.22 13.57 -15.27
CA ALA A 36 -0.34 14.85 -14.82
C ALA A 36 -1.38 14.65 -13.71
N LYS A 37 -2.17 13.56 -13.75
CA LYS A 37 -3.08 13.18 -12.66
C LYS A 37 -2.35 12.93 -11.33
N GLN A 38 -1.27 12.15 -11.34
CA GLN A 38 -0.50 11.86 -10.13
C GLN A 38 0.05 13.14 -9.50
N LEU A 39 0.60 14.04 -10.32
CA LEU A 39 1.13 15.32 -9.84
C LEU A 39 0.03 16.26 -9.36
N ALA A 40 -1.13 16.30 -10.01
CA ALA A 40 -2.26 17.10 -9.54
C ALA A 40 -2.82 16.59 -8.21
N GLN A 41 -2.88 15.27 -8.01
CA GLN A 41 -3.44 14.67 -6.81
C GLN A 41 -2.48 14.73 -5.60
N HIS A 42 -1.18 14.55 -5.82
CA HIS A 42 -0.21 14.36 -4.73
C HIS A 42 0.93 15.40 -4.73
N GLY A 43 1.00 16.29 -5.71
CA GLY A 43 2.12 17.23 -5.91
C GLY A 43 3.47 16.57 -6.23
N LYS A 44 3.54 15.22 -6.25
CA LYS A 44 4.77 14.43 -6.30
C LYS A 44 4.58 13.17 -7.15
N CYS A 45 5.65 12.68 -7.78
CA CYS A 45 5.62 11.36 -8.43
C CYS A 45 5.40 10.25 -7.39
N ALA A 46 4.97 9.07 -7.83
CA ALA A 46 4.67 7.94 -6.95
C ALA A 46 5.84 7.55 -6.03
N THR A 47 7.09 7.60 -6.52
CA THR A 47 8.28 7.32 -5.70
C THR A 47 8.50 8.37 -4.62
N CYS A 48 8.37 9.66 -4.95
CA CYS A 48 8.53 10.74 -3.97
C CYS A 48 7.38 10.81 -2.98
N ALA A 49 6.15 10.50 -3.40
CA ALA A 49 5.02 10.37 -2.51
C ALA A 49 5.24 9.22 -1.51
N LEU A 50 5.71 8.07 -1.99
CA LEU A 50 6.01 6.93 -1.12
C LEU A 50 7.18 7.20 -0.17
N ALA A 51 8.24 7.89 -0.64
CA ALA A 51 9.35 8.32 0.20
C ALA A 51 8.88 9.27 1.30
N ALA A 52 8.09 10.30 0.97
CA ALA A 52 7.54 11.23 1.96
C ALA A 52 6.67 10.52 3.02
N VAL A 53 5.89 9.51 2.61
CA VAL A 53 5.13 8.68 3.57
C VAL A 53 6.10 7.88 4.44
N ARG A 54 7.16 7.29 3.89
CA ARG A 54 8.17 6.55 4.68
C ARG A 54 8.91 7.45 5.68
N ASP A 55 9.25 8.67 5.28
CA ASP A 55 9.97 9.64 6.10
C ASP A 55 9.10 10.19 7.24
N ALA A 56 7.78 10.21 7.06
CA ALA A 56 6.81 10.64 8.07
C ALA A 56 6.54 9.58 9.17
N ILE A 57 6.99 8.33 8.98
CA ILE A 57 6.78 7.24 9.94
C ILE A 57 7.94 7.18 10.92
N MET A 58 7.66 6.97 12.20
CA MET A 58 8.73 6.72 13.18
C MET A 58 9.52 5.45 12.82
N PRO A 59 10.86 5.43 12.96
CA PRO A 59 11.67 4.26 12.59
C PRO A 59 11.19 2.94 13.19
N GLY A 60 10.70 2.96 14.44
CA GLY A 60 10.17 1.79 15.13
C GLY A 60 8.81 1.28 14.62
N ASP A 61 8.05 2.11 13.91
CA ASP A 61 6.76 1.73 13.31
C ASP A 61 6.99 1.06 11.96
N TYR A 62 7.97 1.55 11.19
CA TYR A 62 8.34 0.94 9.91
C TYR A 62 8.83 -0.51 10.08
N ALA A 63 9.60 -0.79 11.13
CA ALA A 63 10.00 -2.15 11.49
C ALA A 63 8.80 -3.08 11.77
N LYS A 64 7.71 -2.56 12.34
CA LYS A 64 6.48 -3.34 12.58
C LYS A 64 5.76 -3.65 11.29
N LEU A 65 5.71 -2.71 10.35
CA LEU A 65 5.17 -2.94 9.01
C LEU A 65 5.95 -4.05 8.28
N GLN A 66 7.28 -4.02 8.35
CA GLN A 66 8.12 -5.08 7.78
C GLN A 66 7.90 -6.42 8.48
N HIS A 67 7.81 -6.42 9.81
CA HIS A 67 7.51 -7.62 10.58
C HIS A 67 6.16 -8.21 10.16
N MET A 68 5.09 -7.42 10.09
CA MET A 68 3.76 -7.85 9.65
C MET A 68 3.75 -8.58 8.31
N LEU A 69 4.63 -8.16 7.38
CA LEU A 69 4.74 -8.72 6.03
C LEU A 69 5.80 -9.83 5.90
N GLY A 70 6.52 -10.13 6.97
CA GLY A 70 7.69 -11.02 6.92
C GLY A 70 8.80 -10.47 6.01
N ALA A 71 8.84 -9.16 5.80
CA ALA A 71 9.79 -8.44 4.96
C ALA A 71 11.06 -8.06 5.74
N VAL A 72 11.62 -9.05 6.43
CA VAL A 72 12.83 -8.92 7.27
C VAL A 72 14.00 -9.64 6.62
N GLN A 73 15.23 -9.27 6.97
CA GLN A 73 16.45 -9.81 6.38
C GLN A 73 16.58 -11.34 6.50
N GLN A 74 16.00 -11.93 7.54
CA GLN A 74 16.01 -13.38 7.77
C GLN A 74 15.30 -14.17 6.66
N TYR A 75 14.36 -13.57 5.93
CA TYR A 75 13.60 -14.24 4.88
C TYR A 75 14.02 -13.76 3.49
N PRO A 76 14.17 -14.68 2.52
CA PRO A 76 14.43 -14.28 1.14
C PRO A 76 13.25 -13.45 0.61
N LYS A 77 13.53 -12.48 -0.28
CA LYS A 77 12.50 -11.59 -0.84
C LYS A 77 11.36 -12.34 -1.53
N SER A 78 11.63 -13.52 -2.10
CA SER A 78 10.62 -14.40 -2.69
C SER A 78 9.55 -14.87 -1.69
N LYS A 79 9.86 -14.88 -0.38
CA LYS A 79 8.90 -15.19 0.67
C LYS A 79 8.17 -13.96 1.20
N TRP A 80 8.63 -12.74 0.96
CA TRP A 80 7.98 -11.55 1.52
C TRP A 80 6.51 -11.47 1.10
N GLY A 81 5.65 -11.07 2.04
CA GLY A 81 4.20 -11.07 1.89
C GLY A 81 3.53 -12.43 2.11
N TRP A 82 4.26 -13.46 2.55
CA TRP A 82 3.65 -14.77 2.93
C TRP A 82 2.69 -14.67 4.13
N ARG A 83 2.83 -13.60 4.90
CA ARG A 83 1.90 -13.20 5.96
C ARG A 83 1.53 -11.74 5.77
N ASN A 84 0.38 -11.35 6.32
CA ASN A 84 -0.06 -9.96 6.33
C ASN A 84 -0.95 -9.68 7.54
N TYR A 85 -0.47 -10.00 8.74
CA TYR A 85 -1.21 -9.70 9.96
C TYR A 85 -0.26 -9.36 11.11
N PHE A 86 -0.71 -8.49 11.99
CA PHE A 86 -0.06 -8.16 13.25
C PHE A 86 -1.14 -8.05 14.31
N ALA A 87 -1.08 -8.89 15.34
CA ALA A 87 -1.96 -8.76 16.50
C ALA A 87 -1.29 -7.83 17.51
N ALA A 88 -1.94 -6.72 17.83
CA ALA A 88 -1.50 -5.83 18.91
C ALA A 88 -2.58 -5.76 19.99
N GLY A 89 -2.17 -5.91 21.24
CA GLY A 89 -3.02 -5.67 22.41
C GLY A 89 -3.12 -4.18 22.73
N SER A 90 -2.84 -3.79 23.97
CA SER A 90 -2.72 -2.39 24.38
C SER A 90 -1.25 -1.89 24.39
N GLY A 91 -1.07 -0.58 24.58
CA GLY A 91 0.24 0.04 24.76
C GLY A 91 0.98 0.39 23.46
N GLN A 92 2.31 0.49 23.54
CA GLN A 92 3.15 1.09 22.49
C GLN A 92 3.04 0.39 21.12
N GLN A 93 2.82 -0.92 21.10
CA GLN A 93 2.66 -1.66 19.84
C GLN A 93 1.35 -1.29 19.13
N TYR A 94 0.28 -1.12 19.90
CA TYR A 94 -1.02 -0.71 19.38
C TYR A 94 -1.01 0.72 18.85
N GLU A 95 -0.42 1.65 19.59
CA GLU A 95 -0.24 3.04 19.14
C GLU A 95 0.58 3.13 17.85
N ALA A 96 1.64 2.32 17.74
CA ALA A 96 2.41 2.21 16.51
C ALA A 96 1.58 1.71 15.33
N MET A 97 0.72 0.72 15.56
CA MET A 97 -0.20 0.22 14.54
C MET A 97 -1.22 1.28 14.14
N GLN A 98 -1.75 2.06 15.09
CA GLN A 98 -2.66 3.16 14.80
C GLN A 98 -1.99 4.26 13.97
N ARG A 99 -0.71 4.58 14.23
CA ARG A 99 0.05 5.53 13.39
C ARG A 99 0.21 5.02 11.97
N LEU A 100 0.46 3.71 11.78
CA LEU A 100 0.50 3.10 10.45
C LEU A 100 -0.87 3.12 9.75
N VAL A 101 -1.97 2.97 10.50
CA VAL A 101 -3.33 3.12 9.97
C VAL A 101 -3.61 4.56 9.55
N ALA A 102 -3.25 5.54 10.39
CA ALA A 102 -3.39 6.96 10.08
C ALA A 102 -2.57 7.37 8.83
N ALA A 103 -1.42 6.74 8.60
CA ALA A 103 -0.61 6.90 7.40
C ALA A 103 -1.16 6.15 6.16
N GLY A 104 -2.25 5.39 6.29
CA GLY A 104 -2.86 4.59 5.23
C GLY A 104 -2.06 3.34 4.83
N LEU A 105 -1.09 2.93 5.66
CA LEU A 105 -0.20 1.79 5.39
C LEU A 105 -0.72 0.48 5.98
N ALA A 106 -1.58 0.57 6.98
CA ALA A 106 -2.30 -0.56 7.55
C ALA A 106 -3.79 -0.24 7.65
N THR A 107 -4.59 -1.29 7.83
CA THR A 107 -5.98 -1.22 8.25
C THR A 107 -6.13 -2.01 9.54
N ALA A 108 -6.97 -1.52 10.44
CA ALA A 108 -7.47 -2.35 11.53
C ALA A 108 -8.46 -3.37 10.95
N GLY A 109 -8.38 -4.60 11.42
CA GLY A 109 -9.32 -5.67 11.13
C GLY A 109 -10.06 -6.09 12.40
N ARG A 110 -10.32 -7.39 12.52
CA ARG A 110 -11.12 -7.94 13.62
C ARG A 110 -10.42 -7.78 14.98
N ALA A 111 -11.18 -7.40 15.99
CA ALA A 111 -10.78 -7.53 17.39
C ALA A 111 -11.13 -8.92 17.92
N THR A 112 -10.18 -9.55 18.62
CA THR A 112 -10.32 -10.86 19.25
C THR A 112 -9.79 -10.78 20.67
N GLY A 113 -10.69 -10.81 21.67
CA GLY A 113 -10.34 -10.52 23.05
C GLY A 113 -9.74 -9.11 23.19
N ASP A 114 -8.63 -9.00 23.91
CA ASP A 114 -7.93 -7.73 24.12
C ASP A 114 -6.99 -7.33 22.96
N MET A 115 -6.98 -8.10 21.87
CA MET A 115 -6.11 -7.86 20.72
C MET A 115 -6.89 -7.40 19.50
N THR A 116 -6.31 -6.46 18.76
CA THR A 116 -6.77 -6.06 17.43
C THR A 116 -5.79 -6.57 16.38
N TYR A 117 -6.32 -7.22 15.35
CA TYR A 117 -5.53 -7.60 14.17
C TYR A 117 -5.41 -6.41 13.23
N PHE A 118 -4.20 -6.19 12.73
CA PHE A 118 -3.89 -5.17 11.74
C PHE A 118 -3.32 -5.83 10.49
N TYR A 119 -3.67 -5.29 9.34
CA TYR A 119 -3.28 -5.82 8.02
C TYR A 119 -2.69 -4.69 7.20
N ALA A 120 -1.57 -4.92 6.50
CA ALA A 120 -0.97 -3.92 5.64
C ALA A 120 -1.87 -3.70 4.43
N THR A 121 -2.02 -2.44 4.02
CA THR A 121 -2.68 -2.09 2.77
C THR A 121 -1.74 -2.37 1.59
N ARG A 122 -2.27 -2.31 0.37
CA ARG A 122 -1.43 -2.37 -0.85
C ARG A 122 -0.35 -1.26 -0.85
N LEU A 123 -0.65 -0.09 -0.26
CA LEU A 123 0.33 0.99 -0.09
C LEU A 123 1.39 0.60 0.94
N GLY A 124 0.97 0.02 2.08
CA GLY A 124 1.87 -0.55 3.09
C GLY A 124 2.85 -1.56 2.52
N CYS A 125 2.37 -2.51 1.70
CA CYS A 125 3.25 -3.48 1.05
C CYS A 125 4.28 -2.83 0.14
N LYS A 126 3.88 -1.82 -0.64
CA LYS A 126 4.82 -1.04 -1.47
C LYS A 126 5.82 -0.26 -0.61
N ALA A 127 5.38 0.34 0.48
CA ALA A 127 6.23 1.08 1.41
C ALA A 127 7.29 0.16 2.03
N ALA A 128 6.91 -1.06 2.39
CA ALA A 128 7.81 -2.10 2.90
C ALA A 128 8.75 -2.71 1.84
N GLY A 129 8.58 -2.35 0.56
CA GLY A 129 9.45 -2.77 -0.54
C GLY A 129 9.08 -4.12 -1.16
N LEU A 130 7.84 -4.59 -1.00
CA LEU A 130 7.37 -5.79 -1.70
C LEU A 130 7.24 -5.53 -3.20
N ASP A 131 7.58 -6.53 -4.00
CA ASP A 131 7.33 -6.57 -5.43
C ASP A 131 5.87 -6.97 -5.73
N GLY A 132 5.51 -7.02 -7.02
CA GLY A 132 4.15 -7.38 -7.43
C GLY A 132 3.69 -8.74 -6.93
N ALA A 133 4.58 -9.74 -6.92
CA ALA A 133 4.27 -11.08 -6.45
C ALA A 133 4.09 -11.13 -4.93
N GLY A 134 4.93 -10.43 -4.17
CA GLY A 134 4.81 -10.27 -2.72
C GLY A 134 3.55 -9.53 -2.32
N ILE A 135 3.19 -8.46 -3.04
CA ILE A 135 1.93 -7.75 -2.82
C ILE A 135 0.76 -8.70 -3.07
N LYS A 136 0.76 -9.47 -4.17
CA LYS A 136 -0.31 -10.43 -4.46
C LYS A 136 -0.48 -11.42 -3.31
N ARG A 137 0.60 -12.09 -2.88
CA ARG A 137 0.59 -13.00 -1.72
C ARG A 137 0.04 -12.34 -0.46
N ALA A 138 0.50 -11.14 -0.13
CA ALA A 138 0.08 -10.45 1.09
C ALA A 138 -1.42 -10.09 1.11
N MET A 139 -2.02 -9.81 -0.05
CA MET A 139 -3.44 -9.45 -0.15
C MET A 139 -4.35 -10.68 -0.21
N GLU A 140 -3.84 -11.86 -0.57
CA GLU A 140 -4.62 -13.11 -0.64
C GLU A 140 -4.76 -13.80 0.73
N VAL A 141 -3.95 -13.41 1.71
CA VAL A 141 -3.85 -14.01 3.05
C VAL A 141 -4.71 -13.28 4.10
N GLN A 142 -5.52 -12.29 3.69
CA GLN A 142 -6.34 -11.46 4.60
C GLN A 142 -7.62 -12.16 5.06
#